data_AF-K2C0Q2-F1
#
_entry.id   AF-K2C0Q2-F1
#
_cell.length_a   1.000
_cell.length_b   1.000
_cell.length_c   1.000
_cell.angle_alpha   90.00
_cell.angle_beta   90.00
_cell.angle_gamma   90.00
#
_symmetry.space_group_name_H-M   'P 1'
#
loop_
_entity.id
_entity.type
_entity.pdbx_description
1 polymer ?
#
loop_
_entity_poly.entity_id
_entity_poly.type
_entity_poly.pdbx_seq_one_letter_code
_entity_poly.pdbx_strand_id
1 'polypeptide(L)'
;MVGWMWKKRTVLIRHQDVVMWVLAFGIALAAYAPLGGMADRYVYIPSIFFIIALVSTVSRVWNNIHSWLIKMIICVVYIVVLIWNVKEVKRLGTDWEFASKTAQQALLVIKKETYPPKDIKTFFFIPSIPIRYGSAWMFPTGMNDAIWHIYRQSPYRIFTIPSIEDAYNFPITMGDREIFVFEDYKLKRGVRETIFIPTKP
;
A
#
# COMPACT_ATOMS: atom_id res chain seq x y z
N MET A 1 -48.76 -20.63 5.52
CA MET A 1 -47.33 -20.35 5.79
C MET A 1 -46.37 -21.50 5.42
N VAL A 2 -46.72 -22.77 5.67
CA VAL A 2 -45.83 -23.94 5.45
C VAL A 2 -45.40 -24.13 3.98
N GLY A 3 -46.31 -23.97 3.00
CA GLY A 3 -45.98 -24.15 1.57
C GLY A 3 -45.04 -23.07 1.00
N TRP A 4 -45.05 -21.87 1.57
CA TRP A 4 -44.15 -20.77 1.17
C TRP A 4 -42.70 -21.04 1.62
N MET A 5 -42.52 -21.57 2.83
CA MET A 5 -41.20 -21.98 3.34
C MET A 5 -40.62 -23.15 2.54
N TRP A 6 -41.44 -24.11 2.11
CA TRP A 6 -40.99 -25.25 1.31
C TRP A 6 -40.52 -24.87 -0.10
N LYS A 7 -41.20 -23.92 -0.76
CA LYS A 7 -40.78 -23.37 -2.05
C LYS A 7 -39.46 -22.59 -1.95
N LYS A 8 -39.27 -21.80 -0.89
CA LYS A 8 -37.99 -21.12 -0.63
C LYS A 8 -36.85 -22.11 -0.38
N ARG A 9 -37.12 -23.20 0.35
CA ARG A 9 -36.11 -24.23 0.66
C ARG A 9 -35.62 -24.96 -0.58
N THR A 10 -36.51 -25.30 -1.52
CA THR A 10 -36.12 -25.96 -2.79
C THR A 10 -35.34 -25.03 -3.72
N VAL A 11 -35.69 -23.75 -3.80
CA VAL A 11 -34.90 -22.74 -4.53
C VAL A 11 -33.52 -22.57 -3.89
N LEU A 12 -33.45 -22.49 -2.55
CA LEU A 12 -32.18 -22.36 -1.84
C LEU A 12 -31.27 -23.56 -2.10
N ILE A 13 -31.81 -24.79 -2.02
CA ILE A 13 -31.08 -26.04 -2.31
C ILE A 13 -30.52 -26.05 -3.72
N ARG A 14 -31.30 -25.54 -4.69
CA ARG A 14 -30.84 -25.43 -6.07
C ARG A 14 -29.61 -24.52 -6.16
N HIS A 15 -29.60 -23.38 -5.45
CA HIS A 15 -28.57 -22.32 -5.54
C HIS A 15 -27.52 -22.35 -4.42
N GLN A 16 -27.34 -23.48 -3.74
CA GLN A 16 -26.45 -23.59 -2.58
C GLN A 16 -25.00 -23.22 -2.88
N ASP A 17 -24.51 -23.57 -4.05
CA ASP A 17 -23.15 -23.28 -4.51
C ASP A 17 -22.87 -21.78 -4.55
N VAL A 18 -23.69 -21.02 -5.28
CA VAL A 18 -23.51 -19.56 -5.42
C VAL A 18 -23.68 -18.87 -4.06
N VAL A 19 -24.70 -19.25 -3.30
CA VAL A 19 -24.98 -18.65 -1.99
C VAL A 19 -23.82 -18.90 -1.02
N MET A 20 -23.25 -20.11 -1.01
CA MET A 20 -22.11 -20.44 -0.16
C MET A 20 -20.90 -19.57 -0.48
N TRP A 21 -20.54 -19.43 -1.76
CA TRP A 21 -19.37 -18.63 -2.16
C TRP A 21 -19.55 -17.14 -1.90
N VAL A 22 -20.76 -16.59 -2.08
CA VAL A 22 -21.07 -15.20 -1.74
C VAL A 22 -20.96 -14.97 -0.22
N LEU A 23 -21.43 -15.91 0.59
CA LEU A 23 -21.29 -15.83 2.05
C LEU A 23 -19.83 -15.94 2.48
N ALA A 24 -19.06 -16.86 1.89
CA ALA A 24 -17.63 -17.00 2.16
C ALA A 24 -16.86 -15.72 1.81
N PHE A 25 -17.18 -15.11 0.66
CA PHE A 25 -16.67 -13.79 0.27
C PHE A 25 -17.02 -12.72 1.30
N GLY A 26 -18.29 -12.63 1.71
CA GLY A 26 -18.75 -11.65 2.69
C GLY A 26 -18.07 -11.78 4.05
N ILE A 27 -17.92 -13.01 4.56
CA ILE A 27 -17.24 -13.29 5.83
C ILE A 27 -15.76 -12.93 5.73
N ALA A 28 -15.08 -13.37 4.66
CA ALA A 28 -13.68 -13.04 4.45
C ALA A 28 -13.48 -11.52 4.34
N LEU A 29 -14.32 -10.83 3.58
CA LEU A 29 -14.24 -9.38 3.44
C LEU A 29 -14.50 -8.65 4.75
N ALA A 30 -15.48 -9.10 5.54
CA ALA A 30 -15.83 -8.50 6.83
C ALA A 30 -14.69 -8.58 7.84
N ALA A 31 -13.88 -9.65 7.81
CA ALA A 31 -12.70 -9.76 8.67
C ALA A 31 -11.62 -8.69 8.35
N TYR A 32 -11.55 -8.24 7.10
CA TYR A 32 -10.51 -7.31 6.64
C TYR A 32 -11.00 -5.87 6.45
N ALA A 33 -12.29 -5.64 6.25
CA ALA A 33 -12.87 -4.30 6.06
C ALA A 33 -12.53 -3.30 7.20
N PRO A 34 -12.49 -3.69 8.49
CA PRO A 34 -12.12 -2.80 9.58
C PRO A 34 -10.65 -2.34 9.57
N LEU A 35 -9.76 -3.02 8.83
CA LEU A 35 -8.32 -2.73 8.81
C LEU A 35 -7.95 -1.48 7.99
N GLY A 36 -8.93 -0.71 7.51
CA GLY A 36 -8.72 0.66 7.03
C GLY A 36 -7.75 0.79 5.84
N GLY A 37 -7.71 -0.19 4.92
CA GLY A 37 -6.90 -0.11 3.71
C GLY A 37 -5.38 -0.24 3.92
N MET A 38 -4.93 -0.79 5.06
CA MET A 38 -3.51 -0.89 5.41
C MET A 38 -2.67 -1.78 4.45
N ALA A 39 -3.30 -2.60 3.59
CA ALA A 39 -2.68 -3.11 2.38
C ALA A 39 -3.69 -3.86 1.48
N ASP A 40 -3.64 -3.62 0.16
CA ASP A 40 -4.44 -4.32 -0.85
C ASP A 40 -4.29 -5.85 -0.80
N ARG A 41 -3.18 -6.34 -0.25
CA ARG A 41 -2.86 -7.78 -0.10
C ARG A 41 -3.88 -8.56 0.74
N TYR A 42 -4.60 -7.90 1.65
CA TYR A 42 -5.60 -8.57 2.48
C TYR A 42 -6.87 -8.92 1.70
N VAL A 43 -7.06 -8.31 0.53
CA VAL A 43 -8.23 -8.55 -0.34
C VAL A 43 -8.05 -9.81 -1.21
N TYR A 44 -6.85 -10.42 -1.25
CA TYR A 44 -6.59 -11.62 -2.06
C TYR A 44 -7.47 -12.82 -1.67
N ILE A 45 -7.72 -13.04 -0.38
CA ILE A 45 -8.56 -14.15 0.06
C ILE A 45 -10.04 -13.90 -0.32
N PRO A 46 -10.65 -12.74 0.02
CA PRO A 46 -11.98 -12.39 -0.46
C PRO A 46 -12.12 -12.47 -1.99
N SER A 47 -11.11 -12.02 -2.75
CA SER A 47 -11.21 -11.99 -4.22
C SER A 47 -11.30 -13.39 -4.84
N ILE A 48 -10.65 -14.40 -4.27
CA ILE A 48 -10.78 -15.80 -4.72
C ILE A 48 -12.24 -16.27 -4.57
N PHE A 49 -12.86 -16.06 -3.40
CA PHE A 49 -14.26 -16.45 -3.18
C PHE A 49 -15.21 -15.67 -4.09
N PHE A 50 -14.92 -14.38 -4.32
CA PHE A 50 -15.68 -13.56 -5.26
C PHE A 50 -15.59 -14.09 -6.69
N ILE A 51 -14.40 -14.47 -7.17
CA ILE A 51 -14.22 -15.01 -8.52
C ILE A 51 -14.99 -16.33 -8.67
N ILE A 52 -14.91 -17.23 -7.68
CA ILE A 52 -15.65 -18.49 -7.72
C ILE A 52 -17.17 -18.22 -7.75
N ALA A 53 -17.66 -17.33 -6.87
CA ALA A 53 -19.08 -16.93 -6.85
C ALA A 53 -19.53 -16.34 -8.20
N LEU A 54 -18.70 -15.48 -8.81
CA LEU A 54 -18.96 -14.86 -10.09
C LEU A 54 -19.05 -15.91 -11.21
N VAL A 55 -18.07 -16.81 -11.30
CA VAL A 55 -18.04 -17.89 -12.32
C VAL A 55 -19.25 -18.81 -12.17
N SER A 56 -19.57 -19.25 -10.95
CA SER A 56 -20.76 -20.06 -10.68
C SER A 56 -22.05 -19.35 -11.09
N THR A 57 -22.15 -18.05 -10.79
CA THR A 57 -23.31 -17.22 -11.18
C THR A 57 -23.43 -17.12 -12.70
N VAL A 58 -22.33 -16.79 -13.38
CA VAL A 58 -22.30 -16.63 -14.84
C VAL A 58 -22.62 -17.95 -15.54
N SER A 59 -22.00 -19.07 -15.13
CA SER A 59 -22.26 -20.41 -15.69
C SER A 59 -23.75 -20.77 -15.61
N ARG A 60 -24.37 -20.44 -14.48
CA ARG A 60 -25.78 -20.74 -14.25
C ARG A 60 -26.72 -19.87 -15.05
N VAL A 61 -26.44 -18.57 -15.12
CA VAL A 61 -27.17 -17.63 -15.96
C VAL A 61 -27.04 -18.03 -17.43
N TRP A 62 -25.84 -18.40 -17.87
CA TRP A 62 -25.55 -18.84 -19.23
C TRP A 62 -26.37 -20.06 -19.67
N ASN A 63 -26.49 -21.06 -18.79
CA ASN A 63 -27.23 -22.29 -19.08
C ASN A 63 -28.76 -22.10 -19.10
N ASN A 64 -29.28 -21.12 -18.35
CA ASN A 64 -30.71 -20.85 -18.31
C ASN A 64 -31.18 -19.90 -19.43
N ILE A 65 -30.27 -19.14 -20.04
CA ILE A 65 -30.58 -18.23 -21.13
C ILE A 65 -30.61 -18.97 -22.47
N HIS A 66 -31.75 -18.85 -23.17
CA HIS A 66 -31.92 -19.40 -24.51
C HIS A 66 -31.62 -18.36 -25.60
N SER A 67 -31.77 -17.06 -25.30
CA SER A 67 -31.53 -15.98 -26.26
C SER A 67 -30.04 -15.74 -26.53
N TRP A 68 -29.65 -15.83 -27.80
CA TRP A 68 -28.28 -15.59 -28.24
C TRP A 68 -27.82 -14.14 -28.00
N LEU A 69 -28.75 -13.17 -28.12
CA LEU A 69 -28.46 -11.75 -27.89
C LEU A 69 -28.01 -11.49 -26.45
N ILE A 70 -28.69 -12.11 -25.48
CA ILE A 70 -28.35 -11.94 -24.06
C ILE A 70 -26.99 -12.58 -23.77
N LYS A 71 -26.68 -13.73 -24.39
CA LYS A 71 -25.35 -14.36 -24.30
C LYS A 71 -24.25 -13.45 -24.83
N MET A 72 -24.47 -12.79 -25.97
CA MET A 72 -23.53 -11.79 -26.49
C MET A 72 -23.33 -10.63 -25.51
N ILE A 73 -24.40 -10.07 -24.95
CA ILE A 73 -24.31 -8.97 -23.98
C ILE A 73 -23.47 -9.41 -22.77
N ILE A 74 -23.69 -10.61 -22.24
CA ILE A 74 -22.91 -11.14 -21.12
C ILE A 74 -21.42 -11.27 -21.49
N CYS A 75 -21.11 -11.78 -22.68
CA CYS A 75 -19.72 -11.86 -23.16
C CYS A 75 -19.07 -10.48 -23.26
N VAL A 76 -19.78 -9.49 -23.81
CA VAL A 76 -19.28 -8.11 -23.93
C VAL A 76 -19.02 -7.51 -22.55
N VAL A 77 -19.96 -7.63 -21.61
CA VAL A 77 -19.78 -7.16 -20.23
C VAL A 77 -18.59 -7.82 -19.57
N TYR A 78 -18.44 -9.15 -19.73
CA TYR A 78 -17.32 -9.89 -19.18
C TYR A 78 -15.97 -9.43 -19.73
N ILE A 79 -15.88 -9.20 -21.05
CA ILE A 79 -14.68 -8.66 -21.70
C ILE A 79 -14.34 -7.26 -21.17
N VAL A 80 -15.34 -6.38 -21.01
CA VAL A 80 -15.13 -5.04 -20.46
C VAL A 80 -14.59 -5.10 -19.03
N VAL A 81 -15.16 -5.95 -18.19
CA VAL A 81 -14.70 -6.15 -16.80
C VAL A 81 -13.27 -6.70 -16.76
N LEU A 82 -12.92 -7.65 -17.64
CA LEU A 82 -11.55 -8.15 -17.75
C LEU A 82 -10.57 -7.06 -18.16
N ILE A 83 -10.90 -6.26 -19.18
CA ILE A 83 -10.04 -5.16 -19.65
C ILE A 83 -9.83 -4.15 -18.52
N TRP A 84 -10.89 -3.80 -17.78
CA TRP A 84 -10.77 -2.93 -16.60
C TRP A 84 -9.79 -3.52 -15.59
N ASN A 85 -9.99 -4.78 -15.18
CA ASN A 85 -9.14 -5.42 -14.18
C ASN A 85 -7.66 -5.44 -14.61
N VAL A 86 -7.37 -5.75 -15.88
CA VAL A 86 -6.00 -5.72 -16.41
C VAL A 86 -5.40 -4.33 -16.33
N LYS A 87 -6.17 -3.28 -16.67
CA LYS A 87 -5.71 -1.88 -16.55
C LYS A 87 -5.42 -1.51 -15.10
N GLU A 88 -6.29 -1.93 -14.18
CA GLU A 88 -6.14 -1.62 -12.76
C GLU A 88 -4.92 -2.32 -12.14
N VAL A 89 -4.70 -3.60 -12.48
CA VAL A 89 -3.50 -4.33 -12.06
C VAL A 89 -2.23 -3.67 -12.57
N LYS A 90 -2.22 -3.19 -13.83
CA LYS A 90 -1.08 -2.45 -14.38
C LYS A 90 -0.84 -1.13 -13.63
N ARG A 91 -1.90 -0.36 -13.37
CA ARG A 91 -1.83 0.89 -12.60
C ARG A 91 -1.22 0.65 -11.22
N LEU A 92 -1.75 -0.33 -10.48
CA LEU A 92 -1.22 -0.72 -9.17
C LEU A 92 0.24 -1.16 -9.26
N GLY A 93 0.60 -1.96 -10.27
CA GLY A 93 1.99 -2.37 -10.50
C GLY A 93 2.93 -1.18 -10.69
N THR A 94 2.54 -0.18 -11.47
CA THR A 94 3.32 1.05 -11.66
C THR A 94 3.44 1.87 -10.37
N ASP A 95 2.37 1.99 -9.58
CA ASP A 95 2.41 2.66 -8.29
C ASP A 95 3.42 1.99 -7.34
N TRP A 96 3.39 0.65 -7.26
CA TRP A 96 4.31 -0.14 -6.43
C TRP A 96 5.75 -0.08 -6.93
N GLU A 97 5.97 -0.08 -8.24
CA GLU A 97 7.31 0.07 -8.81
C GLU A 97 7.91 1.44 -8.50
N PHE A 98 7.12 2.51 -8.64
CA PHE A 98 7.56 3.86 -8.31
C PHE A 98 7.87 4.01 -6.82
N ALA A 99 6.98 3.51 -5.94
CA ALA A 99 7.19 3.51 -4.50
C ALA A 99 8.46 2.75 -4.11
N SER A 100 8.69 1.58 -4.70
CA SER A 100 9.89 0.76 -4.46
C SER A 100 11.17 1.48 -4.90
N LYS A 101 11.18 2.05 -6.12
CA LYS A 101 12.32 2.83 -6.62
C LYS A 101 12.63 4.03 -5.73
N THR A 102 11.60 4.75 -5.29
CA THR A 102 11.72 5.89 -4.38
C THR A 102 12.33 5.47 -3.04
N ALA A 103 11.81 4.39 -2.45
CA ALA A 103 12.30 3.86 -1.20
C ALA A 103 13.76 3.41 -1.30
N GLN A 104 14.11 2.68 -2.36
CA GLN A 104 15.47 2.24 -2.62
C GLN A 104 16.42 3.44 -2.79
N GLN A 105 16.03 4.46 -3.55
CA GLN A 105 16.83 5.67 -3.75
C GLN A 105 17.07 6.41 -2.43
N ALA A 106 16.04 6.55 -1.58
CA ALA A 106 16.19 7.15 -0.27
C ALA A 106 17.20 6.41 0.60
N LEU A 107 17.12 5.07 0.67
CA LEU A 107 18.06 4.27 1.44
C LEU A 107 19.49 4.33 0.89
N LEU A 108 19.64 4.40 -0.44
CA LEU A 108 20.94 4.59 -1.08
C LEU A 108 21.56 5.94 -0.76
N VAL A 109 20.76 7.01 -0.70
CA VAL A 109 21.24 8.34 -0.29
C VAL A 109 21.72 8.31 1.16
N ILE A 110 20.93 7.74 2.08
CA ILE A 110 21.33 7.60 3.49
C ILE A 110 22.66 6.84 3.60
N LYS A 111 22.74 5.67 2.94
CA LYS A 111 23.94 4.84 2.95
C LYS A 111 25.15 5.59 2.38
N LYS A 112 25.00 6.28 1.26
CA LYS A 112 26.10 7.02 0.62
C LYS A 112 26.64 8.14 1.51
N GLU A 113 25.75 8.88 2.16
CA GLU A 113 26.12 10.06 2.95
C GLU A 113 26.67 9.72 4.34
N THR A 114 26.28 8.59 4.92
CA THR A 114 26.50 8.33 6.35
C THR A 114 27.12 6.96 6.67
N TYR A 115 27.36 6.10 5.67
CA TYR A 115 28.05 4.82 5.83
C TYR A 115 29.50 4.88 5.26
N PRO A 116 30.50 4.26 5.91
CA PRO A 116 30.43 3.59 7.20
C PRO A 116 30.26 4.60 8.35
N PRO A 117 29.44 4.27 9.37
CA PRO A 117 29.30 5.13 10.54
C PRO A 117 30.62 5.17 11.31
N LYS A 118 31.23 6.35 11.39
CA LYS A 118 32.41 6.59 12.24
C LYS A 118 32.03 6.84 13.69
N ASP A 119 30.87 7.45 13.88
CA ASP A 119 30.33 7.91 15.17
C ASP A 119 28.86 7.53 15.31
N ILE A 120 28.31 7.67 16.52
CA ILE A 120 26.88 7.55 16.81
C ILE A 120 26.12 8.53 15.92
N LYS A 121 25.04 8.10 15.26
CA LYS A 121 24.28 8.96 14.32
C LYS A 121 22.86 9.23 14.83
N THR A 122 22.43 10.48 14.75
CA THR A 122 21.03 10.87 14.98
C THR A 122 20.44 11.39 13.67
N PHE A 123 19.49 10.64 13.12
CA PHE A 123 18.80 10.94 11.87
C PHE A 123 17.54 11.77 12.12
N PHE A 124 17.39 12.85 11.37
CA PHE A 124 16.21 13.71 11.36
C PHE A 124 15.58 13.72 9.97
N PHE A 125 14.28 13.43 9.87
CA PHE A 125 13.53 13.42 8.61
C PHE A 125 12.45 14.52 8.58
N ILE A 126 12.40 15.31 7.50
CA ILE A 126 11.53 16.49 7.32
C ILE A 126 10.76 16.45 5.99
N PRO A 127 9.54 17.03 5.87
CA PRO A 127 8.57 17.35 6.94
C PRO A 127 7.76 16.11 7.34
N SER A 128 7.77 15.09 6.49
CA SER A 128 7.28 13.75 6.74
C SER A 128 7.69 12.92 5.54
N ILE A 129 8.34 11.78 5.76
CA ILE A 129 8.67 10.82 4.70
C ILE A 129 7.36 10.51 3.97
N PRO A 130 7.30 10.61 2.62
CA PRO A 130 6.06 10.39 1.94
C PRO A 130 5.61 8.95 2.20
N ILE A 131 4.40 8.85 2.75
CA ILE A 131 3.90 7.60 3.32
C ILE A 131 3.37 6.68 2.20
N ARG A 132 2.86 7.28 1.11
CA ARG A 132 2.24 6.58 -0.03
C ARG A 132 2.43 7.30 -1.36
N TYR A 133 2.42 6.54 -2.45
CA TYR A 133 2.26 7.01 -3.82
C TYR A 133 1.12 6.21 -4.47
N GLY A 134 0.04 6.87 -4.86
CA GLY A 134 -1.18 6.19 -5.28
C GLY A 134 -1.69 5.24 -4.20
N SER A 135 -1.83 3.95 -4.53
CA SER A 135 -2.19 2.88 -3.59
C SER A 135 -0.99 2.23 -2.89
N ALA A 136 0.24 2.54 -3.31
CA ALA A 136 1.45 1.90 -2.80
C ALA A 136 2.03 2.64 -1.60
N TRP A 137 2.37 1.90 -0.55
CA TRP A 137 3.02 2.42 0.64
C TRP A 137 4.54 2.45 0.46
N MET A 138 5.19 3.57 0.78
CA MET A 138 6.66 3.70 0.68
C MET A 138 7.33 3.45 2.03
N PHE A 139 6.97 4.22 3.06
CA PHE A 139 7.50 4.09 4.42
C PHE A 139 6.43 4.28 5.49
N PRO A 140 5.40 3.42 5.56
CA PRO A 140 4.38 3.48 6.61
C PRO A 140 5.01 3.35 8.00
N THR A 141 5.93 2.39 8.12
CA THR A 141 6.66 2.05 9.36
C THR A 141 8.10 1.58 9.07
N GLY A 142 8.42 1.24 7.82
CA GLY A 142 9.65 0.53 7.47
C GLY A 142 10.93 1.36 7.40
N MET A 143 10.88 2.70 7.51
CA MET A 143 12.12 3.51 7.47
C MET A 143 13.02 3.20 8.66
N ASN A 144 12.44 3.08 9.86
CA ASN A 144 13.21 2.74 11.06
C ASN A 144 13.88 1.37 10.92
N ASP A 145 13.11 0.37 10.47
CA ASP A 145 13.63 -0.98 10.23
C ASP A 145 14.71 -1.00 9.14
N ALA A 146 14.52 -0.24 8.06
CA ALA A 146 15.50 -0.17 6.98
C ALA A 146 16.82 0.46 7.44
N ILE A 147 16.76 1.53 8.25
CA ILE A 147 17.95 2.14 8.85
C ILE A 147 18.57 1.20 9.89
N TRP A 148 17.76 0.47 10.67
CA TRP A 148 18.24 -0.57 11.58
C TRP A 148 19.13 -1.58 10.87
N HIS A 149 18.70 -2.04 9.68
CA HIS A 149 19.49 -2.97 8.88
C HIS A 149 20.82 -2.37 8.39
N ILE A 150 20.89 -1.07 8.11
CA ILE A 150 22.12 -0.40 7.66
C ILE A 150 23.08 -0.18 8.83
N TYR A 151 22.58 0.21 10.01
CA TYR A 151 23.39 0.61 11.18
C TYR A 151 23.34 -0.40 12.32
N ARG A 152 23.11 -1.69 12.04
CA ARG A 152 22.93 -2.72 13.08
C ARG A 152 24.04 -2.78 14.13
N GLN A 153 25.26 -2.40 13.77
CA GLN A 153 26.45 -2.43 14.63
C GLN A 153 26.79 -1.08 15.30
N SER A 154 26.01 -0.03 15.03
CA SER A 154 26.27 1.31 15.58
C SER A 154 24.99 1.85 16.21
N PRO A 155 25.04 2.42 17.43
CA PRO A 155 23.87 3.04 18.01
C PRO A 155 23.42 4.22 17.13
N TYR A 156 22.12 4.28 16.85
CA TYR A 156 21.52 5.37 16.10
C TYR A 156 20.16 5.75 16.70
N ARG A 157 19.69 6.96 16.38
CA ARG A 157 18.35 7.44 16.74
C ARG A 157 17.70 8.05 15.52
N ILE A 158 16.38 7.92 15.41
CA ILE A 158 15.60 8.49 14.31
C ILE A 158 14.51 9.37 14.91
N PHE A 159 14.41 10.58 14.38
CA PHE A 159 13.37 11.54 14.72
C PHE A 159 12.71 12.05 13.43
N THR A 160 11.40 12.24 13.49
CA THR A 160 10.64 12.95 12.45
C THR A 160 10.35 14.34 13.00
N ILE A 161 10.77 15.37 12.28
CA ILE A 161 10.67 16.76 12.72
C ILE A 161 10.05 17.60 11.59
N PRO A 162 9.18 18.57 11.91
CA PRO A 162 8.43 19.31 10.89
C PRO A 162 9.29 20.27 10.06
N SER A 163 10.44 20.73 10.55
CA SER A 163 11.28 21.72 9.85
C SER A 163 12.79 21.47 10.02
N ILE A 164 13.60 22.10 9.16
CA ILE A 164 15.06 22.06 9.23
C ILE A 164 15.54 22.79 10.49
N GLU A 165 14.93 23.93 10.79
CA GLU A 165 15.24 24.76 11.96
C GLU A 165 15.04 23.97 13.25
N ASP A 166 13.91 23.27 13.39
CA ASP A 166 13.62 22.44 14.56
C ASP A 166 14.63 21.29 14.67
N ALA A 167 15.06 20.70 13.54
CA ALA A 167 16.08 19.65 13.56
C ALA A 167 17.43 20.17 14.02
N TYR A 168 17.80 21.40 13.67
CA TYR A 168 19.03 22.04 14.16
C TYR A 168 18.96 22.48 15.63
N ASN A 169 17.77 22.85 16.11
CA ASN A 169 17.55 23.25 17.49
C ASN A 169 17.30 22.07 18.44
N PHE A 170 17.03 20.87 17.89
CA PHE A 170 16.77 19.68 18.69
C PHE A 170 18.01 19.27 19.51
N PRO A 171 17.93 19.19 20.85
CA PRO A 171 19.07 18.82 21.67
C PRO A 171 19.46 17.36 21.42
N ILE A 172 20.70 17.13 20.97
CA ILE A 172 21.27 15.79 20.84
C ILE A 172 22.20 15.53 22.01
N THR A 173 22.00 14.42 22.70
CA THR A 173 22.84 14.03 23.85
C THR A 173 24.15 13.37 23.42
N MET A 174 24.17 12.69 22.26
CA MET A 174 25.35 12.03 21.69
C MET A 174 25.24 11.90 20.16
N GLY A 175 26.40 11.92 19.50
CA GLY A 175 26.54 11.60 18.07
C GLY A 175 26.39 12.78 17.12
N ASP A 176 26.59 12.51 15.83
CA ASP A 176 26.42 13.49 14.76
C ASP A 176 24.97 13.60 14.34
N ARG A 177 24.58 14.82 13.96
CA ARG A 177 23.28 15.12 13.39
C ARG A 177 23.30 14.91 11.88
N GLU A 178 22.39 14.06 11.39
CA GLU A 178 22.17 13.87 9.96
C GLU A 178 20.73 14.26 9.62
N ILE A 179 20.57 15.33 8.85
CA ILE A 179 19.26 15.87 8.48
C ILE A 179 18.95 15.49 7.04
N PHE A 180 17.76 14.95 6.84
CA PHE A 180 17.27 14.51 5.54
C PHE A 180 15.90 15.12 5.25
N VAL A 181 15.76 15.67 4.06
CA VAL A 181 14.55 16.34 3.58
C VAL A 181 13.99 15.53 2.42
N PHE A 182 12.71 15.20 2.50
CA PHE A 182 11.97 14.59 1.40
C PHE A 182 11.25 15.66 0.60
N GLU A 183 11.68 15.86 -0.64
CA GLU A 183 11.06 16.77 -1.61
C GLU A 183 10.85 16.05 -2.93
N ASP A 184 9.64 16.12 -3.48
CA ASP A 184 9.29 15.52 -4.78
C ASP A 184 9.71 14.05 -4.90
N TYR A 185 9.43 13.25 -3.87
CA TYR A 185 9.80 11.83 -3.79
C TYR A 185 11.32 11.58 -3.88
N LYS A 186 12.15 12.58 -3.59
CA LYS A 186 13.60 12.45 -3.52
C LYS A 186 14.08 12.81 -2.14
N LEU A 187 14.95 11.97 -1.59
CA LEU A 187 15.65 12.26 -0.35
C LEU A 187 16.88 13.11 -0.66
N LYS A 188 16.98 14.26 0.00
CA LYS A 188 18.14 15.14 -0.05
C LYS A 188 18.68 15.35 1.36
N ARG A 189 19.96 15.70 1.47
CA ARG A 189 20.55 16.13 2.74
C ARG A 189 20.12 17.57 3.02
N GLY A 190 19.58 17.82 4.20
CA GLY A 190 19.29 19.16 4.68
C GLY A 190 20.57 19.81 5.18
N VAL A 191 21.00 20.90 4.55
CA VAL A 191 22.15 21.69 4.99
C VAL A 191 21.63 23.08 5.33
N ARG A 192 21.91 23.57 6.53
CA ARG A 192 21.66 24.98 6.86
C ARG A 192 22.64 25.82 6.06
N GLU A 193 22.11 26.67 5.18
CA GLU A 193 22.92 27.72 4.58
C GLU A 193 23.42 28.63 5.71
N THR A 194 24.70 28.54 6.04
CA THR A 194 25.34 29.51 6.92
C THR A 194 25.47 30.81 6.15
N ILE A 195 24.59 31.78 6.44
CA ILE A 195 24.77 33.15 5.98
C ILE A 195 26.04 33.66 6.66
N PHE A 196 27.14 33.74 5.90
CA PHE A 196 28.36 34.36 6.36
C PHE A 196 28.09 35.86 6.47
N ILE A 197 27.86 36.36 7.67
CA ILE A 197 27.82 37.81 7.92
C ILE A 197 29.27 38.25 8.04
N PRO A 198 29.85 38.94 7.04
CA PRO A 198 31.20 39.45 7.18
C PRO A 198 31.22 40.42 8.37
N THR A 199 32.01 40.11 9.39
CA THR A 199 32.33 41.06 10.46
C THR A 199 32.94 42.29 9.80
N LYS A 200 32.25 43.42 9.96
CA LYS A 200 32.77 44.74 9.54
C LYS A 200 34.16 44.93 10.18
N PRO A 201 35.18 45.34 9.40
CA PRO A 201 36.53 45.56 9.91
C PRO A 201 36.58 46.62 11.01
#